data_AF-A0A4Q3AYK7-F1
#
_entry.id   AF-A0A4Q3AYK7-F1
#
_cell.length_a   1.000
_cell.length_b   1.000
_cell.length_c   1.000
_cell.angle_alpha   90.00
_cell.angle_beta   90.00
_cell.angle_gamma   90.00
#
_symmetry.space_group_name_H-M   'P 1'
#
loop_
_entity.id
_entity.type
_entity.pdbx_description
1 polymer ?
#
loop_
_entity_poly.entity_id
_entity_poly.type
_entity_poly.pdbx_seq_one_letter_code
_entity_poly.pdbx_strand_id
1 'polypeptide(L)'
;KNTELKSLFNTYAQQRAEFASQLREQVRGLGGDPDKSGSVTGALHRTFIDIKSVVSSGDEGSILAECDRGDSAAEEKYDEALRASLPQNVMQVVRKQHDEVRGARNQIRSLKERMK
;
A
#
# COMPACT_ATOMS: atom_id res chain seq x y z
N LYS A 1 -10.24 -20.64 9.56
CA LYS A 1 -9.52 -19.41 9.15
C LYS A 1 -9.60 -19.34 7.63
N ASN A 2 -10.36 -18.38 7.11
CA ASN A 2 -10.87 -18.34 5.76
C ASN A 2 -9.76 -18.40 4.68
N THR A 3 -9.73 -19.48 3.89
CA THR A 3 -8.72 -19.72 2.83
C THR A 3 -8.75 -18.64 1.76
N GLU A 4 -9.92 -18.06 1.47
CA GLU A 4 -10.08 -17.00 0.49
C GLU A 4 -9.42 -15.70 0.96
N LEU A 5 -9.62 -15.31 2.22
CA LEU A 5 -8.96 -14.13 2.80
C LEU A 5 -7.44 -14.30 2.81
N LYS A 6 -6.94 -15.49 3.15
CA LYS A 6 -5.51 -15.77 3.12
C LYS A 6 -4.93 -15.62 1.71
N SER A 7 -5.62 -16.16 0.70
CA SER A 7 -5.20 -16.01 -0.70
C SER A 7 -5.22 -14.55 -1.12
N LEU A 8 -6.25 -13.81 -0.75
CA LEU A 8 -6.39 -12.39 -1.09
C LEU A 8 -5.26 -11.55 -0.50
N PHE A 9 -4.95 -11.73 0.80
CA PHE A 9 -3.87 -10.98 1.44
C PHE A 9 -2.50 -11.33 0.87
N ASN A 10 -2.28 -12.58 0.45
CA ASN A 10 -1.06 -12.94 -0.26
C ASN A 10 -0.94 -12.23 -1.62
N THR A 11 -2.04 -12.14 -2.38
CA THR A 11 -2.08 -11.38 -3.64
C THR A 11 -1.73 -9.91 -3.40
N TYR A 12 -2.33 -9.28 -2.38
CA TYR A 12 -2.01 -7.89 -2.05
C TYR A 12 -0.58 -7.71 -1.57
N ALA A 13 -0.05 -8.62 -0.75
CA ALA A 13 1.35 -8.57 -0.32
C ALA A 13 2.32 -8.61 -1.50
N GLN A 14 2.07 -9.50 -2.47
CA GLN A 14 2.85 -9.59 -3.70
C GLN A 14 2.75 -8.30 -4.53
N GLN A 15 1.55 -7.77 -4.72
CA GLN A 15 1.33 -6.51 -5.44
C GLN A 15 2.09 -5.34 -4.78
N ARG A 16 2.05 -5.22 -3.44
CA ARG A 16 2.77 -4.16 -2.71
C ARG A 16 4.29 -4.30 -2.85
N ALA A 17 4.81 -5.53 -2.89
CA ALA A 17 6.23 -5.78 -3.15
C ALA A 17 6.65 -5.33 -4.57
N GLU A 18 5.82 -5.61 -5.57
CA GLU A 18 6.03 -5.17 -6.95
C GLU A 18 5.99 -3.65 -7.08
N PHE A 19 5.04 -2.99 -6.42
CA PHE A 19 4.94 -1.52 -6.41
C PHE A 19 6.19 -0.88 -5.83
N ALA A 20 6.67 -1.39 -4.70
CA ALA A 20 7.89 -0.91 -4.08
C ALA A 20 9.10 -1.10 -5.02
N SER A 21 9.19 -2.23 -5.72
CA SER A 21 10.25 -2.47 -6.71
C SER A 21 10.22 -1.44 -7.85
N GLN A 22 9.04 -1.19 -8.43
CA GLN A 22 8.86 -0.22 -9.51
C GLN A 22 9.25 1.20 -9.08
N LEU A 23 8.82 1.63 -7.89
CA LEU A 23 9.17 2.96 -7.37
C LEU A 23 10.68 3.09 -7.10
N ARG A 24 11.32 2.05 -6.55
CA ARG A 24 12.79 2.02 -6.38
C ARG A 24 13.53 2.11 -7.71
N GLU A 25 13.00 1.49 -8.76
CA GLU A 25 13.55 1.60 -10.11
C GLU A 25 13.43 3.03 -10.67
N GLN A 26 12.29 3.69 -10.48
CA GLN A 26 12.12 5.10 -10.87
C GLN A 26 13.12 6.01 -10.14
N VAL A 27 13.31 5.82 -8.82
CA VAL A 27 14.28 6.59 -8.03
C VAL A 27 15.71 6.42 -8.58
N ARG A 28 16.13 5.16 -8.84
CA ARG A 28 17.45 4.87 -9.42
C ARG A 28 17.60 5.46 -10.82
N GLY A 29 16.57 5.37 -11.66
CA GLY A 29 16.58 5.93 -13.01
C GLY A 29 16.72 7.45 -13.05
N LEU A 30 16.31 8.15 -11.98
CA LEU A 30 16.51 9.60 -11.80
C LEU A 30 17.84 9.96 -11.12
N GLY A 31 18.71 8.97 -10.86
CA GLY A 31 20.01 9.18 -10.21
C GLY A 31 19.96 9.25 -8.68
N GLY A 32 18.81 8.91 -8.07
CA GLY A 32 18.65 8.85 -6.63
C GLY A 32 19.04 7.50 -6.03
N ASP A 33 19.27 7.48 -4.72
CA ASP A 33 19.47 6.27 -3.93
C ASP A 33 18.18 5.95 -3.14
N PRO A 34 17.45 4.87 -3.48
CA PRO A 34 16.18 4.52 -2.83
C PRO A 34 16.32 4.18 -1.34
N ASP A 35 17.52 3.79 -0.88
CA ASP A 35 17.77 3.43 0.51
C ASP A 35 18.25 4.63 1.35
N LYS A 36 18.68 5.72 0.70
CA LYS A 36 19.05 7.00 1.36
C LYS A 36 17.98 8.08 1.31
N SER A 37 16.85 7.86 0.65
CA SER A 37 15.67 8.73 0.73
C SER A 37 14.97 8.62 2.09
N GLY A 38 15.65 9.08 3.15
CA GLY A 38 15.24 8.98 4.55
C GLY A 38 13.93 9.71 4.89
N SER A 39 13.52 10.70 4.12
CA SER A 39 12.27 11.45 4.36
C SER A 39 11.01 10.71 3.90
N VAL A 40 11.12 9.81 2.91
CA VAL A 40 9.99 8.98 2.43
C VAL A 40 9.94 7.64 3.19
N THR A 41 11.11 7.14 3.63
CA THR A 41 11.24 5.84 4.32
C THR A 41 10.80 5.89 5.78
N GLY A 42 10.96 7.03 6.48
CA GLY A 42 10.59 7.13 7.91
C GLY A 42 9.09 7.04 8.21
N ALA A 43 8.23 7.52 7.30
CA ALA A 43 6.79 7.36 7.41
C ALA A 43 6.37 5.93 7.05
N LEU A 44 6.87 5.40 5.93
CA LEU A 44 6.59 4.03 5.48
C LEU A 44 7.04 2.96 6.48
N HIS A 45 8.20 3.14 7.12
CA HIS A 45 8.69 2.21 8.13
C HIS A 45 7.86 2.25 9.41
N ARG A 46 7.37 3.43 9.81
CA ARG A 46 6.44 3.56 10.95
C ARG A 46 5.06 2.99 10.63
N THR A 47 4.50 3.26 9.45
CA THR A 47 3.26 2.64 8.99
C THR A 47 3.37 1.11 8.93
N PHE A 48 4.50 0.57 8.45
CA PHE A 48 4.73 -0.89 8.44
C PHE A 48 4.88 -1.49 9.84
N ILE A 49 5.53 -0.77 10.78
CA ILE A 49 5.61 -1.17 12.19
C ILE A 49 4.24 -1.10 12.89
N ASP A 50 3.48 -0.03 12.65
CA ASP A 50 2.14 0.16 13.22
C ASP A 50 1.19 -0.94 12.73
N ILE A 51 1.20 -1.27 11.44
CA ILE A 51 0.46 -2.42 10.88
C ILE A 51 0.89 -3.73 11.56
N LYS A 52 2.19 -3.93 11.81
CA LYS A 52 2.70 -5.12 12.49
C LYS A 52 2.23 -5.22 13.94
N SER A 53 1.99 -4.07 14.59
CA SER A 53 1.55 -3.99 15.99
C SER A 53 0.05 -4.25 16.18
N VAL A 54 -0.77 -4.04 15.14
CA VAL A 54 -2.23 -4.29 15.22
C VAL A 54 -2.60 -5.74 14.90
N VAL A 55 -1.66 -6.55 14.37
CA VAL A 55 -1.81 -8.01 14.25
C VAL A 55 -1.60 -8.68 15.61
N SER A 56 -2.51 -8.45 16.57
CA SER A 56 -2.59 -9.29 17.78
C SER A 56 -3.99 -9.68 18.26
N SER A 57 -5.07 -9.26 17.58
CA SER A 57 -6.43 -9.78 17.82
C SER A 57 -6.92 -10.57 16.61
N GLY A 58 -6.93 -11.90 16.75
CA GLY A 58 -7.09 -12.87 15.65
C GLY A 58 -8.48 -13.00 15.03
N ASP A 59 -9.28 -11.93 15.00
CA ASP A 59 -10.57 -11.90 14.31
C ASP A 59 -10.45 -11.32 12.89
N GLU A 60 -11.13 -11.95 11.93
CA GLU A 60 -11.03 -11.62 10.50
C GLU A 60 -11.52 -10.19 10.20
N GLY A 61 -12.50 -9.69 10.94
CA GLY A 61 -13.00 -8.31 10.82
C GLY A 61 -11.97 -7.25 11.26
N SER A 62 -11.14 -7.57 12.25
CA SER A 62 -10.06 -6.69 12.72
C SER A 62 -8.95 -6.57 11.68
N ILE A 63 -8.60 -7.68 11.02
CA ILE A 63 -7.61 -7.70 9.94
C ILE A 63 -8.09 -6.87 8.75
N LEU A 64 -9.36 -7.03 8.33
CA LEU A 64 -9.93 -6.24 7.23
C LEU A 64 -9.96 -4.73 7.55
N ALA A 65 -10.25 -4.37 8.80
CA ALA A 65 -10.23 -2.97 9.24
C ALA A 65 -8.81 -2.38 9.24
N GLU A 66 -7.79 -3.18 9.55
CA GLU A 66 -6.39 -2.77 9.46
C GLU A 66 -5.98 -2.52 8.01
N CYS A 67 -6.34 -3.43 7.10
CA CYS A 67 -6.03 -3.28 5.69
C CYS A 67 -6.71 -2.05 5.06
N ASP A 68 -7.98 -1.78 5.36
CA ASP A 68 -8.67 -0.57 4.89
C ASP A 68 -7.98 0.72 5.38
N ARG A 69 -7.48 0.73 6.63
CA ARG A 69 -6.75 1.88 7.18
C ARG A 69 -5.39 2.06 6.53
N GLY A 70 -4.63 0.97 6.36
CA GLY A 70 -3.33 0.97 5.70
C GLY A 70 -3.42 1.42 4.24
N ASP A 71 -4.40 0.90 3.49
CA ASP A 71 -4.63 1.29 2.10
C ASP A 71 -5.10 2.76 1.99
N SER A 72 -5.89 3.26 2.95
CA SER A 72 -6.23 4.69 3.01
C SER A 72 -5.00 5.58 3.16
N ALA A 73 -4.11 5.23 4.08
CA ALA A 73 -2.88 5.99 4.30
C ALA A 73 -1.96 5.93 3.07
N ALA A 74 -1.95 4.81 2.35
CA ALA A 74 -1.22 4.70 1.09
C ALA A 74 -1.83 5.59 -0.01
N GLU A 75 -3.15 5.60 -0.18
CA GLU A 75 -3.85 6.50 -1.12
C GLU A 75 -3.50 7.98 -0.85
N GLU A 76 -3.51 8.42 0.41
CA GLU A 76 -3.14 9.80 0.79
C GLU A 76 -1.70 10.14 0.36
N LYS A 77 -0.77 9.20 0.49
CA LYS A 77 0.63 9.40 0.04
C LYS A 77 0.76 9.44 -1.47
N TYR A 78 -0.02 8.65 -2.20
CA TYR A 78 -0.09 8.76 -3.65
C TYR A 78 -0.68 10.11 -4.08
N ASP A 79 -1.74 10.58 -3.43
CA ASP A 79 -2.33 11.89 -3.69
C ASP A 79 -1.34 13.04 -3.43
N GLU A 80 -0.59 12.98 -2.33
CA GLU A 80 0.51 13.93 -2.06
C GLU A 80 1.56 13.90 -3.17
N ALA A 81 1.99 12.72 -3.62
CA ALA A 81 2.97 12.57 -4.70
C ALA A 81 2.46 13.11 -6.04
N LEU A 82 1.18 12.87 -6.38
CA LEU A 82 0.57 13.35 -7.62
C LEU A 82 0.34 14.86 -7.67
N ARG A 83 0.33 15.54 -6.51
CA ARG A 83 0.32 17.02 -6.44
C ARG A 83 1.69 17.63 -6.70
N ALA A 84 2.77 16.85 -6.56
CA ALA A 84 4.12 17.29 -6.89
C ALA A 84 4.36 17.27 -8.40
N SER A 85 5.31 18.09 -8.86
CA SER A 85 5.77 18.05 -10.26
C SER A 85 6.66 16.82 -10.47
N LEU A 86 6.05 15.73 -10.93
CA LEU A 86 6.74 14.48 -11.26
C LEU A 86 7.02 14.38 -12.77
N PRO A 87 8.15 13.77 -13.18
CA PRO A 87 8.33 13.37 -14.57
C PRO A 87 7.17 12.49 -15.04
N GLN A 88 6.77 12.63 -16.31
CA GLN A 88 5.57 11.98 -16.85
C GLN A 88 5.56 10.45 -16.66
N ASN A 89 6.72 9.80 -16.83
CA ASN A 89 6.88 8.36 -16.61
C ASN A 89 6.62 7.98 -15.14
N VAL A 90 7.09 8.78 -14.19
CA VAL A 90 6.89 8.52 -12.75
C VAL A 90 5.44 8.76 -12.38
N MET A 91 4.83 9.84 -12.86
CA MET A 91 3.41 10.15 -12.63
C MET A 91 2.50 9.02 -13.11
N GLN A 92 2.79 8.40 -14.26
CA GLN A 92 2.02 7.26 -14.78
C GLN A 92 2.10 6.04 -13.85
N VAL A 93 3.30 5.72 -13.35
CA VAL A 93 3.49 4.61 -12.38
C VAL A 93 2.73 4.89 -11.09
N VAL A 94 2.90 6.10 -10.52
CA VAL A 94 2.23 6.54 -9.28
C VAL A 94 0.71 6.48 -9.42
N ARG A 95 0.15 6.96 -10.53
CA ARG A 95 -1.30 6.94 -10.79
C ARG A 95 -1.83 5.51 -10.93
N LYS A 96 -1.14 4.66 -11.69
CA LYS A 96 -1.53 3.25 -11.86
C LYS A 96 -1.60 2.54 -10.51
N GLN A 97 -0.55 2.67 -9.69
CA GLN A 97 -0.51 2.03 -8.39
C GLN A 97 -1.60 2.57 -7.45
N HIS A 98 -1.84 3.89 -7.44
CA HIS A 98 -2.91 4.50 -6.68
C HIS A 98 -4.29 3.91 -7.02
N ASP A 99 -4.61 3.78 -8.30
CA ASP A 99 -5.90 3.24 -8.74
C ASP A 99 -6.04 1.75 -8.36
N GLU A 100 -4.95 0.99 -8.42
CA GLU A 100 -4.92 -0.40 -7.97
C GLU A 100 -5.07 -0.55 -6.45
N VAL A 101 -4.45 0.33 -5.64
CA VAL A 101 -4.66 0.36 -4.17
C VAL A 101 -6.11 0.69 -3.83
N ARG A 102 -6.70 1.68 -4.50
CA ARG A 102 -8.10 2.04 -4.32
C ARG A 102 -9.02 0.86 -4.66
N GLY A 103 -8.74 0.13 -5.73
CA GLY A 103 -9.44 -1.10 -6.09
C GLY A 103 -9.37 -2.16 -4.98
N ALA A 104 -8.17 -2.43 -4.48
CA ALA A 104 -7.95 -3.39 -3.39
C ALA A 104 -8.72 -3.02 -2.11
N ARG A 105 -8.71 -1.73 -1.74
CA ARG A 105 -9.44 -1.18 -0.59
C ARG A 105 -10.96 -1.34 -0.74
N ASN A 106 -11.50 -1.05 -1.92
CA ASN A 106 -12.92 -1.23 -2.20
C ASN A 106 -13.36 -2.69 -2.06
N GLN A 107 -12.51 -3.62 -2.49
CA GLN A 107 -12.75 -5.05 -2.30
C GLN A 107 -12.70 -5.45 -0.81
N ILE A 108 -11.76 -4.92 -0.03
CA ILE A 108 -11.70 -5.14 1.44
C ILE A 108 -12.98 -4.64 2.11
N ARG A 109 -13.46 -3.45 1.76
CA ARG A 109 -14.72 -2.89 2.28
C ARG A 109 -15.92 -3.77 1.95
N SER A 110 -16.03 -4.23 0.71
CA SER A 110 -17.09 -5.16 0.29
C SER A 110 -17.07 -6.46 1.08
N LEU A 111 -15.88 -7.03 1.32
CA LEU A 111 -15.73 -8.23 2.15
C LEU A 111 -16.13 -7.98 3.60
N LYS A 112 -15.72 -6.85 4.18
CA LYS A 112 -16.10 -6.46 5.54
C LYS A 112 -17.61 -6.35 5.70
N GLU A 113 -18.32 -5.73 4.76
CA GLU A 113 -19.79 -5.62 4.82
C GLU A 113 -20.48 -6.98 4.67
N ARG A 114 -19.91 -7.92 3.91
CA ARG A 114 -20.45 -9.29 3.76
C ARG A 114 -20.24 -10.17 5.01
N MET A 115 -19.32 -9.78 5.90
CA MET A 115 -18.97 -10.52 7.11
C MET A 115 -19.63 -9.96 8.38
N LYS A 116 -20.32 -8.82 8.27
CA LYS A 116 -21.23 -8.31 9.31
C LYS A 116 -22.54 -9.08 9.30
#